data_AF-A0A4R3EBU2-F1
#
_entry.id   AF-A0A4R3EBU2-F1
#
_cell.length_a   1.000
_cell.length_b   1.000
_cell.length_c   1.000
_cell.angle_alpha   90.00
_cell.angle_beta   90.00
_cell.angle_gamma   90.00
#
_symmetry.space_group_name_H-M   'P 1'
#
loop_
_entity.id
_entity.type
_entity.pdbx_description
1 polymer ?
#
loop_
_entity_poly.entity_id
_entity_poly.type
_entity_poly.pdbx_seq_one_letter_code
_entity_poly.pdbx_strand_id
1 'polypeptide(L)'
;MKQHPADAAGHGRGYLESRIATQDGYIWPFERARMVSAGAIGERMVEDIRALVFDGGEDAVVSLADLLSKGWTSEQIRAHGQPAFCRFNEEREKDEASGVYAFGRDTLGRQFVEAASLGIFCFGLLTWAGIGGGSL
;
A
#
# COMPACT_ATOMS: atom_id res chain seq x y z
N MET A 1 41.07 -20.42 -10.48
CA MET A 1 39.82 -19.87 -9.88
C MET A 1 38.71 -20.08 -10.90
N LYS A 2 37.74 -20.96 -10.61
CA LYS A 2 36.58 -21.18 -11.49
C LYS A 2 35.59 -20.06 -11.21
N GLN A 3 35.40 -19.15 -12.16
CA GLN A 3 34.32 -18.16 -12.12
C GLN A 3 32.98 -18.90 -12.03
N HIS A 4 32.18 -18.55 -11.03
CA HIS A 4 30.85 -19.08 -10.82
C HIS A 4 29.93 -18.52 -11.93
N PRO A 5 29.16 -19.33 -12.68
CA PRO A 5 28.29 -18.84 -13.75
C PRO A 5 27.04 -18.06 -13.27
N ALA A 6 26.96 -17.69 -11.99
CA ALA A 6 25.82 -16.98 -11.41
C ALA A 6 25.76 -15.50 -11.86
N ASP A 7 26.92 -14.89 -12.14
CA ASP A 7 27.00 -13.46 -12.40
C ASP A 7 26.50 -13.06 -13.80
N ALA A 8 26.45 -14.01 -14.75
CA ALA A 8 25.99 -13.77 -16.12
C ALA A 8 24.46 -13.79 -16.27
N ALA A 9 23.71 -14.30 -15.28
CA ALA A 9 22.26 -14.46 -15.38
C ALA A 9 21.46 -13.18 -15.07
N GLY A 10 22.08 -12.16 -14.45
CA GLY A 10 21.38 -10.99 -13.92
C GLY A 10 21.03 -9.91 -14.96
N HIS A 11 21.80 -9.77 -16.03
CA HIS A 11 21.66 -8.63 -16.95
C HIS A 11 20.59 -8.82 -18.05
N GLY A 12 20.09 -10.05 -18.25
CA GLY A 12 19.14 -10.38 -19.33
C GLY A 12 17.70 -10.61 -18.89
N ARG A 13 17.39 -10.59 -17.59
CA ARG A 13 16.05 -10.97 -17.08
C ARG A 13 15.08 -9.81 -16.85
N GLY A 14 15.52 -8.56 -17.04
CA GLY A 14 14.70 -7.40 -16.70
C GLY A 14 13.31 -7.40 -17.34
N TYR A 15 13.22 -7.76 -18.62
CA TYR A 15 11.93 -7.83 -19.32
C TYR A 15 11.03 -8.98 -18.85
N LEU A 16 11.60 -10.04 -18.27
CA LEU A 16 10.81 -11.15 -17.70
C LEU A 16 10.21 -10.76 -16.36
N GLU A 17 10.88 -9.88 -15.62
CA GLU A 17 10.46 -9.43 -14.29
C GLU A 17 9.45 -8.29 -14.32
N SER A 18 9.27 -7.66 -15.49
CA SER A 18 8.24 -6.65 -15.71
C SER A 18 6.83 -7.22 -15.49
N ARG A 19 5.90 -6.33 -15.10
CA ARG A 19 4.49 -6.67 -14.96
C ARG A 19 3.91 -7.22 -16.26
N ILE A 20 3.04 -8.21 -16.14
CA ILE A 20 2.36 -8.85 -17.26
C ILE A 20 0.89 -8.45 -17.22
N ALA A 21 0.35 -7.99 -18.34
CA ALA A 21 -1.07 -7.74 -18.49
C ALA A 21 -1.83 -9.07 -18.64
N THR A 22 -2.87 -9.25 -17.83
CA THR A 22 -3.79 -10.38 -17.84
C THR A 22 -5.21 -9.89 -18.10
N GLN A 23 -6.18 -10.80 -18.19
CA GLN A 23 -7.60 -10.44 -18.35
C GLN A 23 -8.14 -9.64 -17.15
N ASP A 24 -7.54 -9.84 -15.96
CA ASP A 24 -8.01 -9.26 -14.69
C ASP A 24 -7.16 -8.06 -14.21
N GLY A 25 -6.14 -7.65 -14.98
CA GLY A 25 -5.28 -6.53 -14.62
C GLY A 25 -3.80 -6.82 -14.87
N TYR A 26 -2.94 -6.39 -13.94
CA TYR A 26 -1.49 -6.62 -14.02
C TYR A 26 -1.03 -7.54 -12.92
N ILE A 27 -0.17 -8.50 -13.27
CA ILE A 27 0.47 -9.39 -12.30
C ILE A 27 1.99 -9.23 -12.34
N TRP A 28 2.62 -9.41 -11.18
CA TRP A 28 4.07 -9.54 -11.08
C TRP A 28 4.47 -11.02 -11.17
N PRO A 29 5.24 -11.44 -12.19
CA PRO A 29 5.53 -12.86 -12.42
C PRO A 29 6.48 -13.48 -11.38
N PHE A 30 7.22 -12.67 -10.63
CA PHE A 30 8.16 -13.12 -9.62
C PHE A 30 7.78 -12.63 -8.23
N GLU A 31 8.22 -13.34 -7.19
CA GLU A 31 8.18 -12.85 -5.81
C GLU A 31 9.21 -11.74 -5.60
N ARG A 32 8.92 -10.78 -4.71
CA ARG A 32 9.78 -9.61 -4.44
C ARG A 32 11.24 -9.98 -4.16
N ALA A 33 11.45 -10.94 -3.26
CA ALA A 33 12.79 -11.43 -2.91
C ALA A 33 13.55 -12.10 -4.08
N ARG A 34 12.86 -12.52 -5.15
CA ARG A 34 13.47 -13.15 -6.33
C ARG A 34 13.74 -12.17 -7.48
N MET A 35 13.27 -10.93 -7.37
CA MET A 35 13.50 -9.91 -8.38
C MET A 35 14.94 -9.41 -8.30
N VAL A 36 15.59 -9.24 -9.45
CA VAL A 36 16.97 -8.72 -9.54
C VAL A 36 17.09 -7.49 -10.42
N SER A 37 16.08 -7.21 -11.25
CA SER A 37 16.08 -6.05 -12.14
C SER A 37 15.74 -4.77 -11.39
N ALA A 38 16.67 -3.81 -11.36
CA ALA A 38 16.48 -2.53 -10.70
C ALA A 38 15.21 -1.78 -11.16
N GLY A 39 14.89 -1.83 -12.46
CA GLY A 39 13.68 -1.20 -13.00
C GLY A 39 12.40 -1.83 -12.45
N ALA A 40 12.29 -3.17 -12.54
CA ALA A 40 11.13 -3.90 -12.05
C ALA A 40 10.98 -3.82 -10.52
N ILE A 41 12.09 -3.89 -9.78
CA ILE A 41 12.11 -3.70 -8.32
C ILE A 41 11.58 -2.30 -7.98
N GLY A 42 12.08 -1.26 -8.65
CA GLY A 42 11.67 0.12 -8.41
C GLY A 42 10.18 0.33 -8.67
N GLU A 43 9.67 -0.14 -9.82
CA GLU A 43 8.25 -0.02 -10.18
C GLU A 43 7.34 -0.71 -9.15
N ARG A 44 7.64 -1.96 -8.82
CA ARG A 44 6.82 -2.69 -7.84
C ARG A 44 6.91 -2.11 -6.44
N MET A 45 8.07 -1.61 -6.02
CA MET A 45 8.24 -1.00 -4.71
C MET A 45 7.42 0.30 -4.60
N VAL A 46 7.32 1.08 -5.69
CA VAL A 46 6.40 2.23 -5.75
C VAL A 46 4.93 1.79 -5.61
N GLU A 47 4.52 0.71 -6.27
CA GLU A 47 3.16 0.16 -6.12
C GLU A 47 2.86 -0.28 -4.68
N ASP A 48 3.81 -0.96 -4.02
CA ASP A 48 3.66 -1.38 -2.62
C ASP A 48 3.60 -0.17 -1.67
N ILE A 49 4.45 0.84 -1.86
CA ILE A 49 4.42 2.09 -1.09
C ILE A 49 3.07 2.78 -1.27
N ARG A 50 2.58 2.88 -2.51
CA ARG A 50 1.26 3.46 -2.82
C ARG A 50 0.14 2.71 -2.09
N ALA A 51 0.17 1.38 -2.09
CA ALA A 51 -0.81 0.58 -1.36
C ALA A 51 -0.72 0.80 0.15
N LEU A 52 0.47 0.83 0.73
CA LEU A 52 0.67 1.07 2.17
C LEU A 52 0.17 2.47 2.59
N VAL A 53 0.42 3.49 1.77
CA VAL A 53 -0.08 4.85 2.02
C VAL A 53 -1.61 4.89 1.89
N PHE A 54 -2.16 4.23 0.88
CA PHE A 54 -3.61 4.15 0.70
C PHE A 54 -4.30 3.46 1.88
N ASP A 55 -3.74 2.34 2.37
CA ASP A 55 -4.26 1.58 3.50
C ASP A 55 -4.13 2.35 4.83
N GLY A 56 -3.05 3.13 4.99
CA GLY A 56 -2.76 3.90 6.22
C GLY A 56 -3.46 5.25 6.33
N GLY A 57 -3.97 5.81 5.22
CA GLY A 57 -4.67 7.09 5.19
C GLY A 57 -3.75 8.32 5.18
N GLU A 58 -4.28 9.46 5.63
CA GLU A 58 -3.64 10.78 5.47
C GLU A 58 -2.29 10.92 6.19
N ASP A 59 -2.14 10.23 7.33
CA ASP A 59 -0.93 10.26 8.16
C ASP A 59 -0.05 9.00 7.97
N ALA A 60 -0.22 8.27 6.87
CA ALA A 60 0.50 7.03 6.65
C ALA A 60 2.02 7.26 6.56
N VAL A 61 2.76 6.66 7.49
CA VAL A 61 4.23 6.61 7.46
C VAL A 61 4.66 5.19 7.09
N VAL A 62 5.25 5.03 5.90
CA VAL A 62 5.77 3.74 5.45
C VAL A 62 7.16 3.50 6.06
N SER A 63 7.27 2.45 6.86
CA SER A 63 8.51 2.07 7.54
C SER A 63 9.28 0.98 6.78
N LEU A 64 10.55 0.78 7.16
CA LEU A 64 11.34 -0.36 6.68
C LEU A 64 10.68 -1.71 7.03
N ALA A 65 10.04 -1.81 8.20
CA ALA A 65 9.36 -3.02 8.64
C ALA A 65 8.18 -3.38 7.72
N ASP A 66 7.47 -2.38 7.21
CA ASP A 66 6.35 -2.60 6.29
C ASP A 66 6.85 -3.21 4.97
N LEU A 67 7.94 -2.67 4.42
CA LEU A 67 8.55 -3.21 3.20
C LEU A 67 9.10 -4.63 3.40
N LEU A 68 9.71 -4.91 4.56
CA LEU A 68 10.13 -6.27 4.91
C LEU A 68 8.92 -7.21 4.99
N SER A 69 7.81 -6.79 5.58
CA SER A 69 6.60 -7.61 5.71
C SER A 69 5.94 -7.93 4.37
N LYS A 70 6.08 -7.05 3.37
CA LYS A 70 5.66 -7.31 1.98
C LYS A 70 6.52 -8.38 1.30
N GLY A 71 7.72 -8.69 1.83
CA GLY A 71 8.63 -9.70 1.32
C GLY A 71 9.83 -9.13 0.55
N TRP A 72 10.13 -7.84 0.70
CA TRP A 72 11.38 -7.26 0.19
C TRP A 72 12.57 -7.67 1.07
N THR A 73 13.76 -7.81 0.47
CA THR A 73 14.99 -8.04 1.25
C THR A 73 15.57 -6.71 1.72
N SER A 74 16.30 -6.73 2.84
CA SER A 74 16.96 -5.52 3.37
C SER A 74 17.95 -4.91 2.38
N GLU A 75 18.59 -5.73 1.53
CA GLU A 75 19.51 -5.28 0.50
C GLU A 75 18.78 -4.51 -0.61
N GLN A 76 17.67 -5.06 -1.10
CA GLN A 76 16.83 -4.40 -2.11
C GLN A 76 16.26 -3.08 -1.56
N ILE A 77 15.78 -3.06 -0.31
CA ILE A 77 15.26 -1.83 0.32
C ILE A 77 16.37 -0.78 0.44
N ARG A 78 17.58 -1.17 0.83
CA ARG A 78 18.71 -0.23 0.92
C ARG A 78 19.08 0.35 -0.45
N ALA A 79 19.05 -0.47 -1.50
CA ALA A 79 19.43 -0.06 -2.84
C ALA A 79 18.34 0.78 -3.55
N HIS A 80 17.07 0.46 -3.34
CA HIS A 80 15.96 0.97 -4.15
C HIS A 80 14.87 1.72 -3.37
N GLY A 81 14.85 1.65 -2.04
CA GLY A 81 13.83 2.26 -1.20
C GLY A 81 13.74 3.77 -1.36
N GLN A 82 14.87 4.47 -1.18
CA GLN A 82 14.92 5.94 -1.33
C GLN A 82 14.50 6.39 -2.75
N PRO A 83 15.06 5.84 -3.85
CA PRO A 83 14.58 6.15 -5.19
C PRO A 83 13.07 5.91 -5.40
N ALA A 84 12.54 4.79 -4.88
CA ALA A 84 11.12 4.47 -4.99
C ALA A 84 10.23 5.49 -4.26
N PHE A 85 10.61 5.91 -3.05
CA PHE A 85 9.88 6.97 -2.33
C PHE A 85 9.89 8.30 -3.07
N CYS A 86 11.03 8.74 -3.61
CA CYS A 86 11.10 9.97 -4.39
C CYS A 86 10.16 9.90 -5.60
N ARG A 87 10.20 8.79 -6.36
CA ARG A 87 9.31 8.59 -7.51
C ARG A 87 7.84 8.57 -7.10
N PHE A 88 7.48 7.91 -6.00
CA PHE A 88 6.11 7.92 -5.48
C PHE A 88 5.63 9.34 -5.16
N ASN A 89 6.45 10.15 -4.49
CA ASN A 89 6.09 11.54 -4.17
C ASN A 89 5.92 12.39 -5.43
N GLU A 90 6.83 12.26 -6.41
CA GLU A 90 6.71 12.97 -7.69
C GLU A 90 5.44 12.59 -8.46
N GLU A 91 5.06 11.31 -8.45
CA GLU A 91 3.81 10.83 -9.06
C GLU A 91 2.60 11.40 -8.31
N ARG A 92 2.62 11.38 -6.97
CA ARG A 92 1.54 11.91 -6.14
C ARG A 92 1.33 13.41 -6.34
N GLU A 93 2.41 14.20 -6.36
CA GLU A 93 2.35 15.64 -6.62
C GLU A 93 1.78 15.97 -8.00
N LYS A 94 2.12 15.19 -9.03
CA LYS A 94 1.54 15.33 -10.38
C LYS A 94 0.05 15.00 -10.40
N ASP A 95 -0.35 13.94 -9.69
CA ASP A 95 -1.74 13.51 -9.63
C ASP A 95 -2.60 14.54 -8.83
N GLU A 96 -2.03 15.16 -7.78
CA GLU A 96 -2.64 16.26 -7.04
C GLU A 96 -2.77 17.53 -7.91
N ALA A 97 -1.71 17.92 -8.62
CA ALA A 97 -1.71 19.07 -9.51
C ALA A 97 -2.68 18.92 -10.70
N SER A 98 -2.90 17.70 -11.17
CA SER A 98 -3.85 17.39 -12.25
C SER A 98 -5.29 17.20 -11.78
N GLY A 99 -5.55 17.25 -10.47
CA GLY A 99 -6.89 17.12 -9.89
C GLY A 99 -7.47 15.70 -9.92
N VAL A 100 -6.67 14.69 -10.29
CA VAL A 100 -7.12 13.29 -10.41
C VAL A 100 -7.51 12.71 -9.04
N TYR A 101 -6.87 13.16 -7.95
CA TYR A 101 -7.20 12.76 -6.58
C TYR A 101 -8.32 13.56 -5.90
N ALA A 102 -8.79 14.66 -6.49
CA ALA A 102 -9.83 15.49 -5.86
C ALA A 102 -11.23 14.83 -5.89
N PHE A 103 -11.46 13.87 -6.78
CA PHE A 103 -12.81 13.32 -7.02
C PHE A 103 -13.18 12.10 -6.13
N GLY A 104 -12.20 11.42 -5.50
CA GLY A 104 -12.43 10.21 -4.69
C GLY A 104 -12.36 10.42 -3.17
N ARG A 105 -11.95 11.61 -2.72
CA ARG A 105 -11.64 11.88 -1.31
C ARG A 105 -12.88 12.28 -0.48
N ASP A 106 -13.89 12.89 -1.12
CA ASP A 106 -15.07 13.43 -0.42
C ASP A 106 -16.20 12.43 -0.19
N THR A 107 -16.25 11.34 -0.97
CA THR A 107 -17.39 10.41 -0.97
C THR A 107 -17.26 9.24 0.02
N LEU A 108 -16.04 8.77 0.32
CA LEU A 108 -15.85 7.61 1.21
C LEU A 108 -15.74 7.97 2.70
N GLY A 109 -15.13 9.12 3.03
CA GLY A 109 -15.01 9.57 4.43
C GLY A 109 -16.35 10.00 5.05
N ARG A 110 -17.28 10.52 4.25
CA ARG A 110 -18.57 11.03 4.74
C ARG A 110 -19.60 9.92 5.02
N GLN A 111 -19.54 8.79 4.30
CA GLN A 111 -20.49 7.69 4.46
C GLN A 111 -20.24 6.83 5.72
N PHE A 112 -18.99 6.71 6.19
CA PHE A 112 -18.69 5.94 7.41
C PHE A 112 -18.95 6.72 8.70
N VAL A 113 -18.86 8.05 8.69
CA VAL A 113 -19.07 8.87 9.89
C VAL A 113 -20.57 9.09 10.20
N GLU A 114 -21.46 9.08 9.20
CA GLU A 114 -22.91 9.21 9.42
C GLU A 114 -23.58 7.93 9.96
N ALA A 115 -23.02 6.74 9.71
CA ALA A 115 -23.56 5.50 10.27
C ALA A 115 -23.24 5.34 11.77
N ALA A 116 -22.10 5.86 12.24
CA ALA A 116 -21.69 5.76 13.64
C ALA A 116 -22.46 6.70 14.56
N SER A 117 -22.94 7.84 14.05
CA SER A 117 -23.68 8.84 14.84
C SER A 117 -25.15 8.47 15.07
N LEU A 118 -25.77 7.64 14.22
CA LEU A 118 -27.14 7.13 14.46
C LEU A 118 -27.19 5.96 15.46
N GLY A 119 -26.11 5.18 15.60
CA GLY A 119 -26.04 4.05 16.54
C GLY A 119 -25.94 4.47 18.02
N ILE A 120 -25.25 5.60 18.29
CA ILE A 120 -25.06 6.11 19.67
C ILE A 120 -26.34 6.78 20.20
N PHE A 121 -27.21 7.31 19.32
CA PHE A 121 -28.46 7.95 19.77
C PHE A 121 -29.56 6.93 20.13
N CYS A 122 -29.58 5.74 19.51
CA CYS A 122 -30.60 4.72 19.81
C CYS A 122 -30.27 3.85 21.04
N PHE A 123 -29.00 3.67 21.41
CA PHE A 123 -28.63 2.90 22.61
C PHE A 123 -28.70 3.70 23.93
N GLY A 124 -28.78 5.04 23.87
CA GLY A 124 -28.93 5.88 25.07
C GLY A 124 -30.34 5.93 25.68
N LEU A 125 -31.37 5.47 24.97
CA LEU A 125 -32.76 5.51 25.45
C LEU A 125 -33.26 4.18 26.05
N LEU A 126 -32.52 3.09 25.93
CA LEU A 126 -32.91 1.78 26.49
C LEU A 126 -32.32 1.49 27.89
N THR A 127 -31.38 2.30 28.37
CA THR A 127 -30.82 2.17 29.72
C THR A 127 -31.62 2.90 30.80
N TRP A 128 -32.61 3.71 30.44
CA TRP A 128 -33.46 4.45 31.41
C TRP A 128 -34.83 3.79 31.69
N ALA A 129 -35.09 2.59 31.18
CA ALA A 129 -36.32 1.82 31.45
C ALA A 129 -36.12 0.60 32.37
N GLY A 130 -34.91 0.34 32.85
CA GLY A 130 -34.56 -0.91 33.56
C GLY A 130 -34.15 -0.80 35.03
N ILE A 131 -34.11 0.39 35.63
CA ILE A 131 -33.76 0.58 37.06
C ILE A 131 -34.94 1.25 37.78
N GLY A 132 -36.08 0.57 37.80
CA GLY A 132 -37.29 1.05 38.45
C GLY A 132 -38.18 -0.05 39.04
N GLY A 133 -37.67 -1.28 39.20
CA GLY A 133 -38.45 -2.40 39.73
C GLY A 133 -37.62 -3.30 40.62
N GLY A 134 -37.63 -3.03 41.93
CA GLY A 134 -37.18 -3.99 42.94
C GLY A 134 -36.45 -3.39 44.13
N SER A 135 -37.18 -2.72 45.04
CA SER A 135 -36.86 -2.65 46.48
C SER A 135 -37.83 -1.69 47.20
N LEU A 136 -38.99 -2.21 47.60
CA LEU A 136 -39.64 -2.06 48.93
C LEU A 136 -41.03 -2.68 48.90
#